data_AF-F3GK86-F1
#
_entry.id   AF-F3GK86-F1
#
_cell.length_a   1.000
_cell.length_b   1.000
_cell.length_c   1.000
_cell.angle_alpha   90.00
_cell.angle_beta   90.00
_cell.angle_gamma   90.00
#
_symmetry.space_group_name_H-M   'P 1'
#
loop_
_entity.id
_entity.type
_entity.pdbx_description
1 polymer ?
#
loop_
_entity_poly.entity_id
_entity_poly.type
_entity_poly.pdbx_seq_one_letter_code
_entity_poly.pdbx_strand_id
1 'polypeptide(L)' 'WMTREHGVATIPISVFYQTLIPGQRLVRLCFAKREETLREAAKKLCGI' A
#
# COMPACT_ATOMS: atom_id res chain seq x y z
N TRP A 1 9.97 2.20 2.73
CA TRP A 1 9.77 1.02 3.57
C TRP A 1 8.95 -0.05 2.83
N MET A 2 7.61 0.07 2.75
CA MET A 2 6.69 -0.91 2.12
C MET A 2 7.22 -1.61 0.83
N THR A 3 7.57 -0.85 -0.21
CA THR A 3 8.04 -1.44 -1.48
C THR A 3 9.40 -2.13 -1.35
N ARG A 4 10.36 -1.53 -0.65
CA ARG A 4 11.75 -2.04 -0.60
C ARG A 4 11.92 -3.18 0.41
N GLU A 5 11.24 -3.09 1.56
CA GLU A 5 11.46 -4.00 2.69
C GLU A 5 10.40 -5.10 2.75
N HIS A 6 9.15 -4.78 2.40
CA HIS A 6 8.05 -5.75 2.40
C HIS A 6 7.63 -6.19 0.99
N GLY A 7 8.21 -5.61 -0.06
CA GLY A 7 7.94 -6.01 -1.44
C GLY A 7 6.47 -5.81 -1.87
N VAL A 8 5.76 -4.86 -1.25
CA VAL A 8 4.38 -4.48 -1.63
C VAL A 8 4.37 -3.01 -2.02
N ALA A 9 4.09 -2.74 -3.30
CA ALA A 9 3.98 -1.37 -3.80
C ALA A 9 2.64 -0.73 -3.39
N THR A 10 2.70 0.51 -2.93
CA THR A 10 1.53 1.29 -2.47
C THR A 10 1.62 2.72 -2.96
N ILE A 11 0.49 3.43 -3.03
CA ILE A 11 0.47 4.88 -3.29
C ILE A 11 0.09 5.63 -2.01
N PRO A 12 0.90 6.56 -1.49
CA PRO A 12 0.49 7.42 -0.38
C PRO A 12 -0.74 8.24 -0.76
N ILE A 13 -1.74 8.29 0.11
CA ILE A 13 -2.98 9.04 -0.19
C ILE A 13 -2.74 10.56 -0.20
N SER A 14 -1.72 11.04 0.51
CA SER A 14 -1.37 12.46 0.60
C SER A 14 -1.10 13.13 -0.75
N VAL A 15 -0.68 12.37 -1.77
CA VAL A 15 -0.42 12.90 -3.12
C VAL A 15 -1.68 13.39 -3.84
N PHE A 16 -2.86 13.04 -3.32
CA PHE A 16 -4.15 13.47 -3.88
C PHE A 16 -4.74 14.70 -3.16
N TYR A 17 -4.08 15.22 -2.13
CA TYR A 17 -4.52 16.42 -1.42
C TYR A 17 -3.65 17.62 -1.78
N GLN A 18 -4.30 18.76 -2.06
CA GLN A 18 -3.61 20.03 -2.26
C GLN A 18 -2.99 20.56 -0.95
N THR A 19 -3.70 20.38 0.17
CA THR A 19 -3.21 20.71 1.52
C THR A 19 -3.02 19.42 2.32
N LEU A 20 -1.82 19.23 2.86
CA LEU A 20 -1.50 18.05 3.66
C LEU A 20 -2.27 18.04 4.98
N ILE A 21 -2.76 16.86 5.36
CA ILE A 21 -3.38 16.62 6.66
C ILE A 21 -2.29 16.16 7.63
N PRO A 22 -1.96 16.94 8.69
CA PRO A 22 -0.91 16.56 9.62
C PRO A 22 -1.13 15.19 10.25
N GLY A 23 -0.08 14.36 10.30
CA GLY A 23 -0.14 13.04 10.92
C GLY A 23 -0.85 11.94 10.11
N GLN A 24 -1.33 12.22 8.89
CA GLN A 24 -1.99 11.21 8.05
C GLN A 24 -1.04 10.08 7.66
N ARG A 25 -1.44 8.83 7.95
CA ARG A 25 -0.70 7.60 7.63
C ARG A 25 -1.57 6.61 6.87
N LEU A 26 -2.01 7.01 5.68
CA LEU A 26 -2.87 6.21 4.80
C LEU A 26 -2.21 5.94 3.46
N VAL A 27 -2.41 4.72 2.95
CA VAL A 27 -1.94 4.27 1.63
C VAL A 27 -3.08 3.63 0.84
N ARG A 28 -2.99 3.73 -0.48
CA ARG A 28 -3.91 3.12 -1.44
C ARG A 28 -3.30 1.84 -2.02
N LEU A 29 -4.09 0.78 -1.99
CA LEU A 29 -3.84 -0.49 -2.68
C LEU A 29 -4.81 -0.65 -3.85
N CYS A 30 -4.40 -1.38 -4.89
CA CYS A 30 -5.24 -1.72 -6.04
C CYS A 30 -5.44 -3.24 -6.09
N PHE A 31 -6.70 -3.68 -5.99
CA PHE A 31 -7.07 -5.10 -5.96
C PHE A 31 -7.44 -5.67 -7.34
N ALA A 32 -7.47 -4.83 -8.38
CA ALA A 32 -7.68 -5.26 -9.77
C ALA A 32 -6.41 -5.97 -10.30
N LYS A 33 -6.18 -7.18 -9.78
CA LYS A 33 -5.03 -8.06 -10.03
C LYS A 33 -5.53 -9.51 -10.08
N ARG A 34 -4.69 -10.42 -10.57
CA ARG A 34 -4.98 -11.85 -10.50
C ARG A 34 -4.98 -12.32 -9.05
N GLU A 35 -5.74 -13.38 -8.77
CA GLU A 35 -5.90 -13.91 -7.42
C GLU A 35 -4.57 -14.30 -6.77
N GLU A 36 -3.64 -14.88 -7.54
CA GLU A 36 -2.32 -15.27 -7.02
C GLU A 36 -1.56 -14.03 -6.53
N THR A 37 -1.66 -12.91 -7.25
CA THR A 37 -1.01 -11.65 -6.84
C THR A 37 -1.62 -11.12 -5.54
N LEU A 38 -2.94 -11.23 -5.38
CA LEU A 38 -3.62 -10.81 -4.16
C LEU A 38 -3.23 -11.67 -2.96
N ARG A 39 -3.16 -13.00 -3.14
CA ARG A 39 -2.76 -13.94 -2.09
C ARG A 39 -1.31 -13.72 -1.66
N GLU A 40 -0.38 -13.52 -2.61
CA GLU A 40 1.02 -13.24 -2.28
C GLU A 40 1.20 -11.90 -1.56
N ALA A 41 0.46 -10.86 -1.98
CA ALA A 41 0.47 -9.58 -1.27
C ALA A 41 -0.09 -9.72 0.16
N ALA A 42 -1.21 -10.44 0.33
CA ALA A 42 -1.82 -10.69 1.64
C ALA A 42 -0.87 -11.41 2.60
N LYS A 43 -0.18 -12.47 2.13
CA LYS A 43 0.83 -13.18 2.94
C LYS A 43 1.91 -12.24 3.47
N LYS A 44 2.43 -11.36 2.61
CA LYS A 44 3.46 -10.38 2.99
C LYS A 44 2.92 -9.36 4.00
N LEU A 45 1.70 -8.85 3.79
CA LEU A 45 1.10 -7.81 4.63
C LEU A 45 0.70 -8.31 6.03
N CYS A 46 0.24 -9.56 6.17
CA CYS A 46 -0.14 -10.10 7.47
C CYS A 46 1.05 -10.38 8.41
N GLY A 47 2.28 -10.34 7.89
CA GLY A 47 3.51 -10.54 8.67
C GLY A 47 4.20 -9.23 9.10
N ILE A 48 3.53 -8.09 8.96
CA ILE A 48 4.06 -6.74 9.25
C ILE A 48 3.49 -6.21 10.56
#